data_AF-A0A3A0CCY7-F1
#
_entry.id   AF-A0A3A0CCY7-F1
#
_cell.length_a   1.000
_cell.length_b   1.000
_cell.length_c   1.000
_cell.angle_alpha   90.00
_cell.angle_beta   90.00
_cell.angle_gamma   90.00
#
_symmetry.space_group_name_H-M   'P 1'
#
loop_
_entity.id
_entity.type
_entity.pdbx_description
1 polymer ?
#
loop_
_entity_poly.entity_id
_entity_poly.type
_entity_poly.pdbx_seq_one_letter_code
_entity_poly.pdbx_strand_id
1 'polypeptide(L)'
;MSRASVNFLLDCALLAAFLVVLATTILLRALFPAPTQAAGWFVWGLGYDTWAAIHFWSTMVLAAGILFHLVLHWNWICGFVAGKMSKLLGRRVRTVESLNTVYGVTVLILILTAIGAFIMAAQFAQETPEGETLTPGARSTRIRPD
;
A
#
# COMPACT_ATOMS: atom_id res chain seq x y z
N MET A 1 -23.22 18.67 8.23
CA MET A 1 -23.33 17.20 8.36
C MET A 1 -23.00 16.81 9.79
N SER A 2 -23.68 15.80 10.35
CA SER A 2 -23.33 15.29 11.69
C SER A 2 -22.00 14.53 11.63
N ARG A 3 -21.24 14.45 12.75
CA ARG A 3 -20.01 13.65 12.82
C ARG A 3 -20.27 12.18 12.44
N ALA A 4 -21.41 11.64 12.83
CA ALA A 4 -21.84 10.31 12.45
C ALA A 4 -22.03 10.17 10.93
N SER A 5 -22.60 11.18 10.28
CA SER A 5 -22.77 11.19 8.81
C SER A 5 -21.42 11.24 8.07
N VAL A 6 -20.46 12.01 8.59
CA VAL A 6 -19.10 12.08 8.01
C VAL A 6 -18.38 10.73 8.14
N ASN A 7 -18.46 10.11 9.32
CA ASN A 7 -17.85 8.80 9.55
C ASN A 7 -18.47 7.73 8.65
N PHE A 8 -19.81 7.67 8.58
CA PHE A 8 -20.51 6.73 7.70
C PHE A 8 -20.13 6.92 6.23
N LEU A 9 -20.06 8.17 5.76
CA LEU A 9 -19.67 8.47 4.38
C LEU A 9 -18.22 8.05 4.10
N LEU A 10 -17.31 8.29 5.05
CA LEU A 10 -15.92 7.86 4.95
C LEU A 10 -15.83 6.34 4.86
N ASP A 11 -16.59 5.60 5.68
CA ASP A 11 -16.60 4.14 5.67
C ASP A 11 -17.14 3.58 4.34
N CYS A 12 -18.20 4.18 3.81
CA CYS A 12 -18.69 3.85 2.47
C CYS A 12 -17.64 4.12 1.39
N ALA A 13 -16.92 5.25 1.47
CA ALA A 13 -15.85 5.59 0.54
C ALA A 13 -14.67 4.59 0.64
N LEU A 14 -14.31 4.17 1.85
CA LEU A 14 -13.28 3.15 2.08
C LEU A 14 -13.69 1.79 1.53
N LEU A 15 -14.95 1.39 1.74
CA LEU A 15 -15.47 0.16 1.17
C LEU A 15 -15.43 0.19 -0.36
N ALA A 16 -15.85 1.30 -0.97
CA ALA A 16 -15.79 1.46 -2.42
C ALA A 16 -14.34 1.38 -2.94
N ALA A 17 -13.40 2.09 -2.31
CA ALA A 17 -11.98 2.04 -2.67
C ALA A 17 -11.41 0.62 -2.51
N PHE A 18 -11.77 -0.09 -1.44
CA PHE A 18 -11.40 -1.50 -1.24
C PHE A 18 -11.90 -2.40 -2.37
N LEU A 19 -13.15 -2.24 -2.79
CA LEU A 19 -13.71 -3.02 -3.90
C LEU A 19 -12.98 -2.75 -5.22
N VAL A 20 -12.56 -1.51 -5.48
CA VAL A 20 -11.73 -1.17 -6.66
C VAL A 20 -10.37 -1.86 -6.59
N VAL A 21 -9.69 -1.80 -5.45
CA VAL A 21 -8.41 -2.48 -5.23
C VAL A 21 -8.55 -3.99 -5.41
N LEU A 22 -9.61 -4.59 -4.85
CA LEU A 22 -9.89 -6.01 -4.99
C LEU A 22 -10.17 -6.39 -6.45
N ALA A 23 -11.02 -5.65 -7.15
CA ALA A 23 -11.35 -5.89 -8.55
C ALA A 23 -10.11 -5.80 -9.45
N THR A 24 -9.29 -4.76 -9.26
CA THR A 24 -8.05 -4.58 -10.02
C THR A 24 -7.00 -5.64 -9.70
N THR A 25 -6.94 -6.13 -8.46
CA THR A 25 -6.08 -7.27 -8.09
C THR A 25 -6.47 -8.52 -8.87
N ILE A 26 -7.77 -8.83 -8.89
CA ILE A 26 -8.31 -9.99 -9.61
C ILE A 26 -8.06 -9.83 -11.12
N LEU A 27 -8.34 -8.66 -11.69
CA LEU A 27 -8.08 -8.37 -13.11
C LEU A 27 -6.61 -8.60 -13.48
N LEU A 28 -5.69 -7.96 -12.77
CA LEU A 28 -4.26 -8.05 -13.06
C LEU A 28 -3.71 -9.47 -12.88
N ARG A 29 -4.26 -10.25 -11.93
CA ARG A 29 -3.73 -11.59 -11.61
C ARG A 29 -4.38 -12.71 -12.41
N ALA A 30 -5.64 -12.56 -12.80
CA ALA A 30 -6.44 -13.60 -13.44
C ALA A 30 -6.57 -13.43 -14.96
N LEU A 31 -6.58 -12.18 -15.47
CA LEU A 31 -6.78 -11.92 -16.90
C LEU A 31 -5.49 -11.61 -17.65
N PHE A 32 -4.50 -11.02 -16.99
CA PHE A 32 -3.20 -10.74 -17.62
C PHE A 32 -2.21 -11.88 -17.37
N PRO A 33 -1.36 -12.21 -18.36
CA PRO A 33 -0.22 -13.10 -18.15
C PRO A 33 0.83 -12.42 -17.26
N ALA A 34 1.97 -13.10 -17.05
CA ALA A 34 3.08 -12.52 -16.31
C ALA A 34 3.45 -11.13 -16.86
N PRO A 35 3.87 -10.16 -16.01
CA PRO A 35 4.05 -8.77 -16.42
C PRO A 35 5.00 -8.60 -17.63
N THR A 36 6.04 -9.43 -17.73
CA THR A 36 7.01 -9.43 -18.83
C THR A 36 6.45 -9.91 -20.17
N GLN A 37 5.26 -10.52 -20.17
CA GLN A 37 4.57 -11.07 -21.34
C GLN A 37 3.23 -10.39 -21.61
N ALA A 38 2.87 -9.37 -20.82
CA ALA A 38 1.58 -8.70 -20.90
C ALA A 38 1.51 -7.64 -22.02
N ALA A 39 2.60 -7.41 -22.76
CA ALA A 39 2.62 -6.49 -23.89
C ALA A 39 1.60 -6.91 -24.96
N GLY A 40 0.75 -5.97 -25.37
CA GLY A 40 -0.30 -6.21 -26.36
C GLY A 40 -1.59 -6.85 -25.81
N TRP A 41 -1.66 -7.15 -24.51
CA TRP A 41 -2.90 -7.58 -23.87
C TRP A 41 -3.72 -6.38 -23.45
N PHE A 42 -5.03 -6.42 -23.72
CA PHE A 42 -5.97 -5.37 -23.38
C PHE A 42 -7.21 -5.93 -22.72
N VAL A 43 -7.66 -5.28 -21.66
CA VAL A 43 -8.96 -5.52 -21.03
C VAL A 43 -9.73 -4.22 -21.06
N TRP A 44 -10.89 -4.23 -21.71
CA TRP A 44 -11.72 -3.04 -21.95
C TRP A 44 -10.97 -1.88 -22.61
N GLY A 45 -10.05 -2.20 -23.53
CA GLY A 45 -9.25 -1.22 -24.27
C GLY A 45 -8.08 -0.62 -23.48
N LEU A 46 -7.87 -1.05 -22.23
CA LEU A 46 -6.75 -0.61 -21.40
C LEU A 46 -5.72 -1.74 -21.26
N GLY A 47 -4.44 -1.38 -21.40
CA GLY A 47 -3.31 -2.30 -21.26
C GLY A 47 -2.96 -2.60 -19.80
N TYR A 48 -2.04 -3.54 -19.60
CA TYR A 48 -1.55 -3.95 -18.28
C TYR A 48 -1.07 -2.77 -17.44
N ASP A 49 -0.20 -1.92 -17.98
CA ASP A 49 0.42 -0.81 -17.24
C ASP A 49 -0.63 0.20 -16.74
N THR A 50 -1.70 0.43 -17.52
CA THR A 50 -2.78 1.33 -17.11
C THR A 50 -3.59 0.72 -15.97
N TRP A 51 -3.94 -0.57 -16.04
CA TRP A 51 -4.62 -1.25 -14.94
C TRP A 51 -3.75 -1.34 -13.68
N ALA A 52 -2.44 -1.56 -13.85
CA ALA A 52 -1.47 -1.56 -12.76
C ALA A 52 -1.38 -0.18 -12.09
N ALA A 53 -1.37 0.90 -12.87
CA ALA A 53 -1.42 2.26 -12.35
C ALA A 53 -2.73 2.54 -11.59
N ILE A 54 -3.88 2.15 -12.13
CA ILE A 54 -5.18 2.30 -11.44
C ILE A 54 -5.17 1.54 -10.11
N HIS A 55 -4.67 0.30 -10.10
CA HIS A 55 -4.54 -0.52 -8.89
C HIS A 55 -3.66 0.18 -7.84
N PHE A 56 -2.49 0.66 -8.26
CA PHE A 56 -1.55 1.35 -7.38
C PHE A 56 -2.16 2.60 -6.77
N TRP A 57 -2.72 3.51 -7.58
CA TRP A 57 -3.32 4.74 -7.08
C TRP A 57 -4.54 4.47 -6.19
N SER A 58 -5.38 3.49 -6.54
CA SER A 58 -6.51 3.08 -5.70
C SER A 58 -6.03 2.56 -4.34
N THR A 59 -4.93 1.81 -4.32
CA THR A 59 -4.31 1.31 -3.08
C THR A 59 -3.77 2.46 -2.23
N MET A 60 -3.14 3.46 -2.85
CA MET A 60 -2.66 4.67 -2.14
C MET A 60 -3.82 5.48 -1.55
N VAL A 61 -4.90 5.67 -2.29
CA VAL A 61 -6.12 6.36 -1.80
C VAL A 61 -6.74 5.59 -0.64
N LEU A 62 -6.88 4.26 -0.76
CA LEU A 62 -7.40 3.41 0.30
C LEU A 62 -6.54 3.50 1.56
N ALA A 63 -5.21 3.40 1.41
CA ALA A 63 -4.27 3.50 2.53
C ALA A 63 -4.39 4.86 3.24
N ALA A 64 -4.38 5.97 2.49
CA ALA A 64 -4.55 7.31 3.04
C ALA A 64 -5.90 7.47 3.75
N GLY A 65 -6.97 6.95 3.16
CA GLY A 65 -8.30 6.96 3.76
C GLY A 65 -8.36 6.17 5.07
N ILE A 66 -7.73 5.00 5.15
CA ILE A 66 -7.64 4.20 6.38
C ILE A 66 -6.91 4.98 7.48
N LEU A 67 -5.80 5.64 7.14
CA LEU A 67 -5.08 6.49 8.11
C LEU A 67 -5.97 7.62 8.63
N PHE A 68 -6.73 8.28 7.74
CA PHE A 68 -7.66 9.33 8.14
C PHE A 68 -8.80 8.79 9.03
N HIS A 69 -9.38 7.65 8.67
CA HIS A 69 -10.40 6.96 9.48
C HIS A 69 -9.85 6.61 10.87
N LEU A 70 -8.62 6.12 10.96
CA LEU A 70 -7.97 5.81 12.23
C LEU A 70 -7.84 7.03 13.15
N VAL A 71 -7.51 8.20 12.58
CA VAL A 71 -7.44 9.46 13.34
C VAL A 71 -8.83 9.86 13.87
N LEU A 72 -9.90 9.68 13.08
CA LEU A 72 -11.26 9.96 13.54
C LEU A 72 -11.71 9.03 14.69
N HIS A 73 -11.30 7.76 14.64
CA HIS A 73 -11.61 6.76 15.66
C HIS A 73 -10.61 6.73 16.82
N TRP A 74 -9.61 7.60 16.82
CA TRP A 74 -8.50 7.55 17.77
C TRP A 74 -8.94 7.62 19.25
N ASN A 75 -9.90 8.46 19.59
CA ASN A 75 -10.39 8.55 20.97
C ASN A 75 -11.10 7.26 21.42
N TRP A 76 -11.79 6.57 20.50
CA TRP A 76 -12.36 5.26 20.76
C TRP A 76 -11.27 4.21 21.02
N ILE A 77 -10.16 4.25 20.27
CA ILE A 77 -9.01 3.36 20.49
C ILE A 77 -8.41 3.60 21.88
N CYS A 78 -8.14 4.84 22.26
CA CYS A 78 -7.63 5.17 23.60
C CYS A 78 -8.58 4.69 24.70
N GLY A 79 -9.90 4.87 24.52
CA GLY A 79 -10.91 4.37 25.44
C GLY A 79 -10.92 2.84 25.55
N PHE A 80 -10.83 2.13 24.41
CA PHE A 80 -10.80 0.67 24.37
C PHE A 80 -9.54 0.10 25.03
N VAL A 81 -8.38 0.69 24.75
CA VAL A 81 -7.08 0.30 25.35
C VAL A 81 -7.08 0.59 26.85
N ALA A 82 -7.49 1.78 27.27
CA ALA A 82 -7.56 2.15 28.68
C ALA A 82 -8.54 1.26 29.46
N GLY A 83 -9.69 0.90 28.86
CA GLY A 83 -10.66 -0.02 29.45
C GLY A 83 -10.08 -1.41 29.67
N LYS A 84 -9.37 -1.96 28.66
CA LYS A 84 -8.67 -3.25 28.79
C LYS A 84 -7.54 -3.18 29.83
N MET A 85 -6.71 -2.14 29.82
CA MET A 85 -5.64 -1.98 30.81
C MET A 85 -6.18 -1.79 32.22
N SER A 86 -7.31 -1.09 32.38
CA SER A 86 -7.93 -0.90 33.70
C SER A 86 -8.40 -2.21 34.31
N LYS A 87 -8.97 -3.10 33.48
CA LYS A 87 -9.35 -4.45 33.90
C LYS A 87 -8.14 -5.33 34.25
N LEU A 88 -7.05 -5.17 33.50
CA LEU A 88 -5.83 -5.97 33.69
C LEU A 88 -5.02 -5.52 34.92
N LEU A 89 -4.88 -4.22 35.14
CA LEU A 89 -4.08 -3.64 36.24
C LEU A 89 -4.90 -3.35 37.51
N GLY A 90 -6.22 -3.56 37.49
CA GLY A 90 -7.11 -3.28 38.62
C GLY A 90 -7.19 -1.80 39.03
N ARG A 91 -6.68 -0.87 38.20
CA ARG A 91 -6.65 0.57 38.45
C ARG A 91 -7.43 1.31 37.36
N ARG A 92 -8.14 2.39 37.71
CA ARG A 92 -8.74 3.28 36.71
C ARG A 92 -7.66 4.09 36.02
N VAL A 93 -7.45 3.84 34.73
CA VAL A 93 -6.62 4.67 33.86
C VAL A 93 -7.49 5.82 33.35
N ARG A 94 -7.20 7.07 33.74
CA ARG A 94 -7.83 8.26 33.14
C ARG A 94 -7.05 8.63 31.87
N THR A 95 -7.74 8.68 30.75
CA THR A 95 -7.25 9.31 29.53
C THR A 95 -7.55 10.80 29.58
N VAL A 96 -6.61 11.64 29.17
CA VAL A 96 -6.86 13.07 28.95
C VAL A 96 -6.84 13.31 27.44
N GLU A 97 -7.79 14.11 26.96
CA GLU A 97 -8.01 14.32 25.52
C GLU A 97 -6.75 14.83 24.81
N SER A 98 -6.01 15.74 25.44
CA SER A 98 -4.76 16.29 24.90
C SER A 98 -3.64 15.25 24.74
N LEU A 99 -3.51 14.32 25.69
CA LEU A 99 -2.55 13.21 25.57
C LEU A 99 -2.98 12.23 24.48
N ASN A 100 -4.28 11.95 24.35
CA ASN A 100 -4.78 11.07 23.29
C ASN A 100 -4.38 11.62 21.92
N THR A 101 -4.67 12.88 21.59
CA THR A 101 -4.27 13.46 20.30
C THR A 101 -2.76 13.38 20.06
N VAL A 102 -1.94 13.66 21.07
CA VAL A 102 -0.47 13.57 20.96
C VAL A 102 -0.03 12.13 20.68
N TYR A 103 -0.58 11.13 21.36
CA TYR A 103 -0.28 9.72 21.07
C TYR A 103 -0.68 9.35 19.64
N GLY A 104 -1.83 9.83 19.16
CA GLY A 104 -2.31 9.55 17.80
C GLY A 104 -1.38 10.11 16.74
N VAL A 105 -1.01 11.38 16.87
CA VAL A 105 -0.07 12.04 15.96
C VAL A 105 1.31 11.37 16.03
N THR A 106 1.78 11.01 17.23
CA THR A 106 3.07 10.33 17.41
C THR A 106 3.08 8.97 16.72
N VAL A 107 2.04 8.16 16.92
CA VAL A 107 1.92 6.86 16.25
C VAL A 107 1.85 7.02 14.74
N LEU A 108 1.10 8.01 14.24
CA LEU A 108 1.01 8.30 12.81
C LEU A 108 2.38 8.65 12.22
N ILE A 109 3.14 9.53 12.88
CA ILE A 109 4.49 9.92 12.44
C ILE A 109 5.43 8.71 12.43
N LEU A 110 5.38 7.86 13.47
CA LEU A 110 6.20 6.65 13.54
C LEU A 110 5.87 5.67 12.41
N ILE A 111 4.59 5.45 12.11
CA ILE A 111 4.16 4.59 11.00
C ILE A 111 4.67 5.14 9.66
N LEU A 112 4.47 6.43 9.40
CA LEU A 112 4.92 7.05 8.14
C LEU A 112 6.44 7.01 8.00
N THR A 113 7.17 7.23 9.10
CA THR A 113 8.64 7.15 9.12
C THR A 113 9.11 5.71 8.88
N ALA A 114 8.46 4.72 9.49
CA ALA A 114 8.78 3.31 9.27
C ALA A 114 8.55 2.88 7.82
N ILE A 115 7.45 3.32 7.20
CA ILE A 115 7.17 3.07 5.77
C ILE A 115 8.24 3.72 4.90
N GLY A 116 8.59 4.98 5.15
CA GLY A 116 9.64 5.68 4.41
C GLY A 116 11.01 5.01 4.53
N ALA A 117 11.38 4.61 5.75
CA ALA A 117 12.62 3.88 6.01
C ALA A 117 12.64 2.51 5.31
N PHE A 118 11.50 1.80 5.30
CA PHE A 118 11.37 0.53 4.59
C PHE A 118 11.56 0.70 3.07
N ILE A 119 10.92 1.71 2.47
CA ILE A 119 11.08 2.01 1.04
C ILE A 119 12.53 2.37 0.72
N MET A 120 13.16 3.22 1.55
CA MET A 120 14.56 3.61 1.39
C MET A 120 15.49 2.40 1.48
N ALA A 121 15.30 1.53 2.48
CA ALA A 121 16.07 0.29 2.61
C ALA A 121 15.87 -0.64 1.40
N ALA A 122 14.64 -0.75 0.89
CA ALA A 122 14.34 -1.54 -0.30
C ALA A 122 15.03 -0.99 -1.56
N GLN A 123 15.18 0.34 -1.69
CA GLN A 123 15.95 0.95 -2.79
C GLN A 123 17.44 0.62 -2.70
N PHE A 124 18.04 0.66 -1.51
CA PHE A 124 19.44 0.26 -1.33
C PHE A 124 19.69 -1.23 -1.54
N ALA A 125 18.68 -2.07 -1.35
CA ALA A 125 18.75 -3.49 -1.60
C ALA A 125 18.55 -3.89 -3.08
N GLN A 126 18.32 -2.93 -3.98
CA GLN A 126 18.24 -3.23 -5.41
C GLN A 126 19.63 -3.59 -5.95
N GLU A 127 19.86 -4.89 -6.11
CA GLU A 127 20.95 -5.38 -6.94
C GLU A 127 20.56 -5.15 -8.40
N THR A 128 21.17 -4.16 -9.05
CA THR A 128 21.18 -4.08 -10.52
C THR A 128 21.82 -5.36 -11.03
N PRO A 129 21.15 -6.15 -11.90
CA PRO A 129 21.79 -7.28 -12.54
C PRO A 129 23.05 -6.75 -13.24
N GLU A 130 24.22 -7.09 -12.70
CA GLU A 130 25.48 -6.75 -13.36
C GLU A 130 25.41 -7.30 -14.77
N GLY A 131 25.76 -6.45 -15.73
CA GLY A 131 25.61 -6.70 -17.14
C GLY A 131 25.96 -8.14 -17.49
N GLU A 132 25.06 -8.74 -18.27
CA GLU A 132 25.41 -9.70 -19.29
C GLU A 132 26.83 -9.37 -19.76
N THR A 133 27.79 -10.20 -19.32
CA THR A 133 29.19 -10.04 -19.68
C THR A 133 29.24 -10.26 -21.18
N LEU A 134 29.15 -9.16 -21.92
CA LEU A 134 29.44 -9.10 -23.34
C LEU A 134 30.80 -9.74 -23.51
N THR A 135 30.84 -11.02 -23.88
CA THR A 135 32.07 -11.71 -24.24
C THR A 135 32.54 -11.06 -25.54
N PRO A 136 33.60 -10.23 -25.54
CA PRO A 136 34.12 -9.66 -26.77
C PRO A 136 35.05 -10.74 -27.35
N GLY A 137 34.50 -11.75 -28.03
CA GLY A 137 35.36 -12.79 -28.57
C GLY A 137 34.72 -14.12 -28.94
N ALA A 138 33.84 -14.14 -29.94
CA ALA A 138 33.62 -15.36 -30.74
C ALA A 138 33.50 -15.00 -32.23
N ARG A 139 34.58 -14.41 -32.74
CA ARG A 139 35.20 -14.69 -34.05
C ARG A 139 34.25 -15.09 -35.19
N SER A 140 33.97 -14.11 -36.05
CA SER A 140 33.84 -14.30 -37.50
C SER A 140 34.92 -15.27 -38.01
N THR A 141 34.49 -16.37 -38.67
CA THR A 141 35.00 -16.90 -39.95
C THR A 141 34.69 -18.41 -40.05
N ARG A 142 33.71 -18.79 -40.88
CA ARG A 142 33.88 -19.85 -41.90
C ARG A 142 32.70 -19.84 -42.88
N ILE A 143 32.83 -18.99 -43.90
CA ILE A 143 32.29 -19.30 -45.23
C ILE A 143 33.15 -20.46 -45.75
N ARG A 144 32.53 -21.58 -46.14
CA ARG A 144 33.17 -22.59 -46.97
C ARG A 144 32.28 -22.84 -48.18
N PRO A 145 32.79 -22.62 -49.41
CA PRO A 145 32.13 -23.06 -50.62
C PRO A 145 32.67 -24.44 -51.02
N ASP A 146 31.75 -25.37 -51.24
CA ASP A 146 31.89 -26.51 -52.15
C ASP A 146 30.51 -27.07 -52.49
#